data_AF-A0A6M0LHV2-F1
#
_entry.id   AF-A0A6M0LHV2-F1
#
_cell.length_a   1.000
_cell.length_b   1.000
_cell.length_c   1.000
_cell.angle_alpha   90.00
_cell.angle_beta   90.00
_cell.angle_gamma   90.00
#
_symmetry.space_group_name_H-M   'P 1'
#
loop_
_entity.id
_entity.type
_entity.pdbx_description
1 polymer ?
#
loop_
_entity_poly.entity_id
_entity_poly.type
_entity_poly.pdbx_seq_one_letter_code
_entity_poly.pdbx_strand_id
1 'polypeptide(L)' 'MDITEEIELHDCPICAGAGLIEEEDHGYYVACLDCGSYTGTVGYKDEDGRKQAAERAAMLWNTGKVINSAPGE' A
#
# COMPACT_ATOMS: atom_id res chain seq x y z
N MET A 1 -15.96 -3.93 -10.28
CA MET A 1 -14.92 -4.78 -9.69
C MET A 1 -13.76 -3.84 -9.46
N ASP A 2 -13.52 -3.54 -8.20
CA ASP A 2 -12.47 -2.61 -7.82
C ASP A 2 -11.14 -3.32 -8.01
N ILE A 3 -10.19 -2.66 -8.70
CA ILE A 3 -8.88 -3.28 -9.01
C ILE A 3 -8.10 -3.66 -7.74
N THR A 4 -8.45 -3.04 -6.61
CA THR A 4 -7.89 -3.31 -5.29
C THR A 4 -8.33 -4.67 -4.74
N GLU A 5 -9.47 -5.21 -5.17
CA GLU A 5 -9.97 -6.53 -4.75
C GLU A 5 -9.19 -7.68 -5.41
N GLU A 6 -8.59 -7.41 -6.58
CA GLU A 6 -7.80 -8.40 -7.33
C GLU A 6 -6.32 -8.47 -6.86
N ILE A 7 -5.91 -7.58 -5.96
CA ILE A 7 -4.53 -7.41 -5.54
C ILE A 7 -4.27 -8.13 -4.22
N GLU A 8 -3.34 -9.08 -4.23
CA GLU A 8 -2.94 -9.81 -3.04
C GLU A 8 -2.00 -8.99 -2.15
N LEU A 9 -2.46 -8.71 -0.92
CA LEU A 9 -1.68 -8.06 0.12
C LEU A 9 -1.27 -9.09 1.18
N HIS A 10 0.01 -9.06 1.54
CA HIS A 10 0.54 -9.82 2.67
C HIS A 10 0.18 -9.14 4.00
N ASP A 11 0.40 -9.83 5.11
CA ASP A 11 0.33 -9.23 6.43
C ASP A 11 1.37 -8.11 6.58
N CYS A 12 1.08 -7.15 7.46
CA CYS A 12 1.95 -6.03 7.73
C CYS A 12 3.36 -6.51 8.13
N PRO A 13 4.41 -6.02 7.45
CA PRO A 13 5.79 -6.45 7.73
C PRO A 13 6.30 -5.99 9.13
N ILE A 14 5.55 -5.11 9.82
CA ILE A 14 5.93 -4.58 11.14
C ILE A 14 5.20 -5.31 12.27
N CYS A 15 3.87 -5.38 12.24
CA CYS A 15 3.07 -5.97 13.32
C CYS A 15 2.28 -7.23 12.93
N ALA A 16 2.42 -7.71 11.69
CA ALA A 16 1.59 -8.79 11.12
C ALA A 16 0.07 -8.52 11.15
N GLY A 17 -0.33 -7.24 11.27
CA GLY A 17 -1.72 -6.81 11.10
C GLY A 17 -2.16 -6.76 9.63
N ALA A 18 -3.44 -6.50 9.38
CA ALA A 18 -3.95 -6.39 8.02
C ALA A 18 -3.41 -5.15 7.30
N GLY A 19 -3.03 -5.32 6.02
CA GLY A 19 -2.77 -4.23 5.09
C GLY A 19 -4.01 -3.84 4.31
N LEU A 20 -4.27 -2.55 4.18
CA LEU A 20 -5.38 -2.00 3.42
C LEU A 20 -4.83 -1.14 2.28
N ILE A 21 -5.23 -1.41 1.04
CA ILE A 21 -4.89 -0.56 -0.11
C ILE A 21 -5.94 0.54 -0.27
N GLU A 22 -5.48 1.77 -0.35
CA GLU A 22 -6.32 2.97 -0.45
C GLU A 22 -5.91 3.79 -1.67
N GLU A 23 -6.88 4.46 -2.30
CA GLU A 23 -6.67 5.39 -3.41
C GLU A 23 -6.67 6.84 -2.88
N GLU A 24 -5.65 7.62 -3.24
CA GLU A 24 -5.54 9.05 -2.91
C GLU A 24 -4.98 9.84 -4.10
N ASP A 25 -5.70 10.89 -4.52
CA ASP A 25 -5.30 11.89 -5.54
C ASP A 25 -4.54 11.30 -6.74
N HIS A 26 -5.17 10.35 -7.43
CA HIS A 26 -4.58 9.60 -8.56
C HIS A 26 -3.33 8.78 -8.17
N GLY A 27 -3.35 8.18 -6.99
CA GLY A 27 -2.34 7.23 -6.56
C GLY A 27 -2.88 6.19 -5.59
N TYR A 28 -2.06 5.17 -5.33
CA TYR A 28 -2.38 4.12 -4.37
C TYR A 28 -1.30 3.99 -3.32
N TYR A 29 -1.70 3.65 -2.10
CA TYR A 29 -0.81 3.26 -1.03
C TYR A 29 -1.42 2.13 -0.23
N VAL A 30 -0.59 1.40 0.51
CA VAL A 30 -1.06 0.40 1.46
C VAL A 30 -0.72 0.88 2.87
N ALA A 31 -1.67 0.78 3.81
CA ALA A 31 -1.47 1.15 5.20
C ALA A 31 -1.90 0.04 6.16
N CYS A 32 -1.21 -0.04 7.30
CA CYS A 32 -1.63 -0.82 8.46
C CYS A 32 -2.38 0.11 9.41
N LEU A 33 -3.62 -0.22 9.73
CA LEU A 33 -4.40 0.52 10.73
C LEU A 33 -4.00 0.19 12.18
N ASP A 34 -3.23 -0.88 12.39
CA ASP A 34 -2.81 -1.34 13.71
C ASP A 34 -1.54 -0.64 14.19
N CYS A 35 -0.48 -0.64 13.37
CA CYS A 35 0.81 -0.01 13.71
C CYS A 35 1.10 1.30 12.97
N GLY A 36 0.19 1.75 12.09
CA GLY A 36 0.34 3.00 11.32
C GLY A 36 1.45 2.97 10.27
N SER A 37 2.01 1.80 9.91
CA SER A 37 2.96 1.71 8.80
C SER A 37 2.25 1.88 7.46
N TYR A 38 2.85 2.57 6.50
CA TYR A 38 2.25 2.76 5.18
C TYR A 38 3.30 2.77 4.07
N THR A 39 2.96 2.42 2.84
CA THR A 39 3.86 2.58 1.69
C THR A 39 3.84 4.03 1.21
N GLY A 40 4.87 4.47 0.48
CA GLY A 40 4.76 5.69 -0.30
C GLY A 40 3.63 5.60 -1.34
N THR A 41 2.92 6.70 -1.57
CA THR A 41 1.87 6.79 -2.58
C THR A 41 2.45 6.63 -3.98
N VAL A 42 1.94 5.67 -4.74
CA VAL A 42 2.30 5.44 -6.15
C VAL A 42 1.28 6.12 -7.03
N GLY A 43 1.66 7.23 -7.63
CA GLY A 43 0.80 7.98 -8.55
C GLY A 43 0.70 7.37 -9.95
N TYR A 44 -0.42 7.63 -10.63
CA TYR A 44 -0.66 7.32 -12.03
C TYR A 44 -1.24 8.52 -12.78
N LYS A 45 -1.10 8.51 -14.11
CA LYS A 45 -1.58 9.61 -14.98
C LYS A 45 -2.80 9.22 -15.81
N ASP A 46 -2.95 7.94 -16.10
CA ASP A 46 -3.94 7.39 -17.04
C ASP A 46 -4.60 6.14 -16.43
N GLU A 47 -5.72 5.71 -17.00
CA GLU A 47 -6.48 4.53 -16.52
C GLU A 47 -5.66 3.24 -16.56
N ASP A 48 -4.76 3.08 -17.54
CA ASP A 48 -3.82 1.94 -17.60
C ASP A 48 -2.79 1.98 -16.45
N GLY A 49 -2.35 3.18 -16.10
CA GLY A 49 -1.43 3.42 -14.98
C GLY A 49 -2.08 3.17 -13.63
N ARG A 50 -3.42 3.26 -13.53
CA ARG A 50 -4.19 3.03 -12.30
C ARG A 50 -3.93 1.62 -11.75
N LYS A 51 -4.06 0.59 -12.60
CA LYS A 51 -3.79 -0.79 -12.21
C LYS A 51 -2.34 -1.00 -11.81
N GLN A 52 -1.41 -0.49 -12.63
CA GLN A 52 0.02 -0.59 -12.34
C GLN A 52 0.40 0.09 -11.01
N ALA A 53 -0.21 1.23 -10.68
CA ALA A 53 0.03 1.94 -9.44
C ALA A 53 -0.44 1.14 -8.22
N ALA A 54 -1.62 0.53 -8.29
CA ALA A 54 -2.13 -0.32 -7.23
C ALA A 54 -1.24 -1.57 -7.03
N GLU A 55 -0.85 -2.24 -8.11
CA GLU A 55 0.08 -3.39 -8.05
C GLU A 55 1.44 -3.00 -7.48
N ARG A 56 1.96 -1.82 -7.83
CA ARG A 56 3.21 -1.28 -7.28
C ARG A 56 3.09 -0.98 -5.79
N ALA A 57 1.98 -0.41 -5.33
CA ALA A 57 1.74 -0.14 -3.92
C ALA A 57 1.73 -1.46 -3.12
N ALA A 58 1.02 -2.48 -3.61
CA ALA A 58 1.03 -3.80 -3.02
C ALA A 58 2.42 -4.47 -3.05
N MET A 59 3.16 -4.34 -4.16
CA MET A 59 4.54 -4.83 -4.23
C MET A 59 5.43 -4.18 -3.17
N LEU A 60 5.34 -2.86 -2.97
CA LEU A 60 6.10 -2.16 -1.93
C LEU A 60 5.78 -2.73 -0.55
N TRP A 61 4.50 -2.93 -0.26
CA TRP A 61 4.03 -3.52 0.98
C TRP A 61 4.54 -4.97 1.17
N ASN A 62 4.29 -5.85 0.20
CA ASN A 62 4.63 -7.27 0.25
C ASN A 62 6.15 -7.50 0.33
N THR A 63 6.96 -6.55 -0.15
CA THR A 63 8.43 -6.60 -0.05
C THR A 63 8.98 -5.93 1.21
N GLY A 64 8.11 -5.44 2.11
CA GLY A 64 8.51 -4.80 3.36
C GLY A 64 8.96 -3.35 3.22
N LYS A 65 8.80 -2.71 2.06
CA LYS A 65 9.15 -1.31 1.81
C LYS A 65 8.05 -0.37 2.32
N VAL A 66 7.89 -0.34 3.63
CA VAL A 66 6.94 0.53 4.32
C VAL A 66 7.66 1.63 5.10
N ILE A 67 7.00 2.76 5.23
CA ILE A 67 7.34 3.87 6.10
C ILE A 67 6.63 3.59 7.42
N ASN A 68 7.40 3.47 8.51
CA ASN A 68 6.86 3.34 9.85
C ASN A 68 7.58 4.33 10.76
N SER A 69 6.83 5.30 11.27
CA SER A 69 7.32 6.25 12.27
C SER A 69 7.09 5.66 13.66
N ALA A 70 7.76 4.57 14.02
CA ALA A 70 7.84 4.22 15.42
C ALA A 70 8.64 5.32 16.14
N PRO A 71 8.08 6.04 17.13
CA PRO A 71 8.86 6.97 17.93
C PRO A 71 9.80 6.15 18.82
N GLY A 72 11.07 6.01 18.40
CA GLY A 72 12.02 5.11 19.07
C GLY A 72 13.50 5.34 18.76
N GLU A 73 13.90 6.58 18.47
CA GLU A 73 15.30 7.04 18.61
C GLU A 73 15.39 8.10 19.71
#